data_AF-A0A1Y1UT90-F1
#
_entry.id   AF-A0A1Y1UT90-F1
#
_cell.length_a   1.000
_cell.length_b   1.000
_cell.length_c   1.000
_cell.angle_alpha   90.00
_cell.angle_beta   90.00
_cell.angle_gamma   90.00
#
_symmetry.space_group_name_H-M   'P 1'
#
loop_
_entity.id
_entity.type
_entity.pdbx_description
1 polymer ?
#
loop_
_entity_poly.entity_id
_entity_poly.type
_entity_poly.pdbx_seq_one_letter_code
_entity_poly.pdbx_strand_id
1 'polypeptide(L)'
;MRSSTIAAAVSLLDRVVDTSTHNTMRSSQISMSGMPTGKSYMGWWGSMGGPKQKGIVTYSVSPYRQRAFQGVISGWIFNGTRRLIQQSAYFLVPLSIGYGVYSWGSKKYAYNNSKEGHHAMHMAEHAAANH
;
A
#
# COMPACT_ATOMS: atom_id res chain seq x y z
N MET A 1 -38.66 20.09 46.26
CA MET A 1 -38.20 18.74 45.84
C MET A 1 -38.96 18.36 44.58
N ARG A 2 -38.38 18.54 43.39
CA ARG A 2 -39.05 18.19 42.12
C ARG A 2 -38.77 16.72 41.81
N SER A 3 -39.84 15.97 41.57
CA SER A 3 -39.93 14.51 41.59
C SER A 3 -39.00 13.83 40.56
N SER A 4 -38.05 13.04 41.04
CA SER A 4 -37.09 12.26 40.22
C SER A 4 -37.75 11.20 39.34
N THR A 5 -38.95 10.73 39.72
CA THR A 5 -39.72 9.74 38.97
C THR A 5 -40.25 10.26 37.64
N ILE A 6 -40.61 11.55 37.56
CA ILE A 6 -41.12 12.16 36.31
C ILE A 6 -39.97 12.35 35.31
N ALA A 7 -38.80 12.78 35.78
CA ALA A 7 -37.61 12.96 34.94
C ALA A 7 -37.12 11.61 34.37
N ALA A 8 -37.15 10.55 35.17
CA ALA A 8 -36.82 9.20 34.72
C ALA A 8 -37.79 8.71 33.63
N ALA A 9 -39.10 8.88 33.85
CA ALA A 9 -40.13 8.47 32.89
C ALA A 9 -40.02 9.22 31.55
N VAL A 10 -39.77 10.54 31.57
CA VAL A 10 -39.57 11.34 30.36
C VAL A 10 -38.31 10.91 29.61
N SER A 11 -37.19 10.67 30.32
CA SER A 11 -35.96 10.19 29.66
C SER A 11 -36.10 8.79 29.05
N LEU A 12 -36.96 7.94 29.62
CA LEU A 12 -37.26 6.62 29.09
C LEU A 12 -38.17 6.70 27.86
N LEU A 13 -39.16 7.60 27.87
CA LEU A 13 -40.01 7.89 26.72
C LEU A 13 -39.21 8.46 25.55
N ASP A 14 -38.28 9.39 25.82
CA ASP A 14 -37.38 9.93 24.79
C ASP A 14 -36.49 8.83 24.19
N ARG A 15 -35.95 7.91 25.01
CA ARG A 15 -35.18 6.76 24.51
C ARG A 15 -36.03 5.79 23.67
N VAL A 16 -37.28 5.55 24.05
CA VAL A 16 -38.19 4.67 23.28
C VAL A 16 -38.56 5.28 21.94
N VAL A 17 -38.81 6.59 21.88
CA VAL A 17 -39.11 7.32 20.64
C VAL A 17 -37.90 7.31 19.68
N ASP A 18 -36.69 7.53 20.19
CA ASP A 18 -35.46 7.59 19.39
C ASP A 18 -35.05 6.21 18.82
N THR A 19 -35.53 5.12 19.44
CA THR A 19 -35.30 3.75 18.93
C THR A 19 -36.18 3.43 17.71
N SER A 20 -37.28 4.17 17.48
CA SER A 20 -38.24 3.90 16.40
C SER A 20 -37.96 4.64 15.09
N THR A 21 -37.08 5.65 15.10
CA THR A 21 -36.75 6.49 13.93
C THR A 21 -35.56 5.98 13.12
N HIS A 22 -34.88 4.93 13.58
CA HIS A 22 -33.80 4.30 12.83
C HIS A 22 -34.34 3.16 11.95
N ASN A 23 -34.41 3.45 10.65
CA ASN A 23 -34.57 2.52 9.52
C ASN A 23 -35.90 2.61 8.76
N THR A 24 -36.28 3.81 8.31
CA THR A 24 -37.02 3.90 7.06
C THR A 24 -36.07 3.49 5.93
N MET A 25 -36.20 2.24 5.48
CA MET A 25 -35.53 1.79 4.26
C MET A 25 -35.96 2.73 3.14
N ARG A 26 -35.05 3.58 2.65
CA ARG A 26 -35.25 4.30 1.38
C ARG A 26 -35.39 3.22 0.30
N SER A 27 -36.61 2.98 -0.18
CA SER A 27 -36.98 1.89 -1.10
C SER A 27 -36.45 2.05 -2.55
N SER A 28 -35.40 2.82 -2.75
CA SER A 28 -34.79 3.06 -4.06
C SER A 28 -33.39 2.43 -4.18
N GLN A 29 -33.11 1.34 -3.47
CA GLN A 29 -31.99 0.48 -3.84
C GLN A 29 -32.37 -0.25 -5.12
N ILE A 30 -31.52 -0.13 -6.15
CA ILE A 30 -31.65 -0.86 -7.41
C ILE A 30 -31.69 -2.35 -7.05
N SER A 31 -32.85 -2.98 -7.20
CA SER A 31 -32.96 -4.43 -7.13
C SER A 31 -32.22 -4.99 -8.34
N MET A 32 -30.94 -5.34 -8.15
CA MET A 32 -30.20 -6.08 -9.17
C MET A 32 -30.81 -7.49 -9.21
N SER A 33 -31.38 -7.89 -10.35
CA SER A 33 -32.16 -9.13 -10.50
C SER A 33 -31.33 -10.43 -10.45
N GLY A 34 -30.14 -10.39 -9.84
CA GLY A 34 -29.23 -11.53 -9.71
C GLY A 34 -29.34 -12.24 -8.37
N MET A 35 -28.77 -13.46 -8.29
CA MET A 35 -28.63 -14.22 -7.05
C MET A 35 -27.96 -13.37 -5.96
N PRO A 36 -28.45 -13.37 -4.69
CA PRO A 36 -27.85 -12.60 -3.62
C PRO A 36 -26.35 -12.91 -3.49
N THR A 37 -25.53 -11.92 -3.82
CA THR A 37 -24.07 -12.03 -3.72
C THR A 37 -23.63 -11.57 -2.33
N GLY A 38 -22.61 -12.23 -1.79
CA GLY A 38 -22.08 -11.95 -0.45
C GLY A 38 -21.58 -10.50 -0.28
N LYS A 39 -21.44 -10.08 0.98
CA LYS A 39 -20.91 -8.74 1.30
C LYS A 39 -19.49 -8.60 0.73
N SER A 40 -19.25 -7.50 0.02
CA SER A 40 -17.97 -7.16 -0.59
C SER A 40 -17.48 -5.82 -0.04
N TYR A 41 -16.16 -5.62 -0.03
CA TYR A 41 -15.54 -4.35 0.41
C TYR A 41 -15.64 -3.22 -0.63
N MET A 42 -16.20 -3.50 -1.81
CA MET A 42 -16.35 -2.57 -2.92
C MET A 42 -17.72 -2.77 -3.57
N GLY A 43 -18.45 -1.68 -3.81
CA GLY A 43 -19.70 -1.70 -4.58
C GLY A 43 -19.58 -0.98 -5.93
N TRP A 44 -20.68 -0.44 -6.45
CA TRP A 44 -20.74 0.25 -7.74
C TRP A 44 -20.80 1.78 -7.60
N TRP A 45 -20.81 2.50 -8.72
CA TRP A 45 -21.09 3.94 -8.74
C TRP A 45 -22.37 4.26 -7.95
N GLY A 46 -22.28 5.20 -7.00
CA GLY A 46 -23.37 5.54 -6.08
C GLY A 46 -23.42 4.72 -4.78
N SER A 47 -22.68 3.61 -4.67
CA SER A 47 -22.60 2.79 -3.45
C SER A 47 -21.24 2.08 -3.34
N MET A 48 -20.14 2.84 -3.35
CA MET A 48 -18.78 2.28 -3.34
C MET A 48 -18.38 1.57 -2.04
N GLY A 49 -19.12 1.75 -0.94
CA GLY A 49 -18.79 1.15 0.37
C GLY A 49 -17.82 1.97 1.23
N GLY A 50 -17.44 3.18 0.79
CA GLY A 50 -16.64 4.11 1.57
C GLY A 50 -17.44 4.87 2.65
N PRO A 51 -16.75 5.60 3.55
CA PRO A 51 -17.40 6.44 4.56
C PRO A 51 -18.23 7.55 3.92
N LYS A 52 -19.27 8.01 4.63
CA LYS A 52 -20.10 9.15 4.18
C LYS A 52 -19.27 10.42 4.16
N GLN A 53 -19.17 11.06 3.00
CA GLN A 53 -18.43 12.31 2.81
C GLN A 53 -19.43 13.48 2.66
N LYS A 54 -19.26 14.55 3.43
CA LYS A 54 -20.05 15.78 3.34
C LYS A 54 -19.11 16.98 3.47
N GLY A 55 -19.30 17.99 2.62
CA GLY A 55 -18.55 19.25 2.69
C GLY A 55 -17.21 19.29 1.95
N ILE A 56 -16.86 18.24 1.19
CA ILE A 56 -15.67 18.24 0.32
C ILE A 56 -16.08 18.76 -1.05
N VAL A 57 -15.47 19.85 -1.50
CA VAL A 57 -15.71 20.45 -2.82
C VAL A 57 -14.46 20.30 -3.67
N THR A 58 -14.59 19.64 -4.82
CA THR A 58 -13.48 19.37 -5.74
C THR A 58 -13.67 20.17 -7.01
N TYR A 59 -12.63 20.91 -7.41
CA TYR A 59 -12.60 21.67 -8.65
C TYR A 59 -11.64 21.03 -9.65
N SER A 60 -11.98 21.07 -10.93
CA SER A 60 -11.10 20.62 -12.01
C SER A 60 -11.26 21.53 -13.22
N VAL A 61 -10.21 21.63 -14.04
CA VAL A 61 -10.21 22.38 -15.31
C VAL A 61 -10.22 21.39 -16.46
N SER A 62 -11.01 21.65 -17.50
CA SER A 62 -11.04 20.81 -18.71
C SER A 62 -9.63 20.62 -19.30
N PRO A 63 -9.22 19.39 -19.67
CA PRO A 63 -7.89 19.11 -20.19
C PRO A 63 -7.58 19.87 -21.49
N TYR A 64 -8.60 20.20 -22.30
CA TYR A 64 -8.45 20.99 -23.53
C TYR A 64 -8.10 22.46 -23.27
N ARG A 65 -8.23 22.93 -22.03
CA ARG A 65 -7.84 24.29 -21.61
C ARG A 65 -6.47 24.30 -20.91
N GLN A 66 -5.84 23.14 -20.72
CA GLN A 66 -4.54 23.01 -20.08
C GLN A 66 -3.47 22.63 -21.10
N ARG A 67 -2.21 22.97 -20.81
CA ARG A 67 -1.06 22.49 -21.60
C ARG A 67 -0.63 21.12 -21.09
N ALA A 68 -0.80 20.08 -21.90
CA ALA A 68 -0.64 18.68 -21.49
C ALA A 68 0.71 18.33 -20.82
N PHE A 69 1.82 18.91 -21.30
CA PHE A 69 3.18 18.60 -20.79
C PHE A 69 3.86 19.79 -20.11
N GLN A 70 3.10 20.79 -19.68
CA GLN A 70 3.71 21.96 -19.04
C GLN A 70 4.42 21.56 -17.74
N GLY A 71 5.73 21.82 -17.69
CA GLY A 71 6.55 21.58 -16.50
C GLY A 71 6.88 20.11 -16.23
N VAL A 72 6.68 19.19 -17.18
CA VAL A 72 6.99 17.77 -16.97
C VAL A 72 8.48 17.55 -16.71
N ILE A 73 9.35 18.17 -17.52
CA ILE A 73 10.81 18.00 -17.36
C ILE A 73 11.31 18.67 -16.07
N SER A 74 11.01 19.96 -15.89
CA SER A 74 11.45 20.70 -14.69
C SER A 74 10.85 20.11 -13.41
N GLY A 75 9.57 19.73 -13.43
CA GLY A 75 8.89 19.09 -12.31
C GLY A 75 9.44 17.70 -12.00
N TRP A 76 9.73 16.88 -13.02
CA TRP A 76 10.26 15.53 -12.82
C TRP A 76 11.70 15.55 -12.33
N ILE A 77 12.55 16.45 -12.82
CA ILE A 77 13.94 16.54 -12.35
C ILE A 77 13.99 16.80 -10.84
N PHE A 78 13.19 17.73 -10.31
CA PHE A 78 13.24 18.03 -8.88
C PHE A 78 12.39 17.08 -8.03
N ASN A 79 11.16 16.75 -8.45
CA ASN A 79 10.27 15.90 -7.67
C ASN A 79 10.56 14.41 -7.87
N GLY A 80 10.89 14.00 -9.09
CA GLY A 80 11.22 12.62 -9.44
C GLY A 80 12.51 12.15 -8.78
N THR A 81 13.58 12.94 -8.82
CA THR A 81 14.85 12.59 -8.16
C THR A 81 14.69 12.45 -6.64
N ARG A 82 13.98 13.37 -5.99
CA ARG A 82 13.65 13.26 -4.56
C ARG A 82 12.92 11.94 -4.25
N ARG A 83 11.95 11.54 -5.08
CA ARG A 83 11.21 10.27 -4.90
C ARG A 83 12.11 9.05 -5.13
N LEU A 84 12.99 9.10 -6.13
CA LEU A 84 13.94 8.01 -6.42
C LEU A 84 14.93 7.82 -5.27
N ILE A 85 15.49 8.90 -4.73
CA ILE A 85 16.45 8.84 -3.62
C ILE A 85 15.77 8.29 -2.35
N GLN A 86 14.51 8.63 -2.09
CA GLN A 86 13.78 8.09 -0.93
C GLN A 86 13.60 6.57 -1.00
N GLN A 87 13.49 6.01 -2.20
CA GLN A 87 13.31 4.58 -2.40
C GLN A 87 14.63 3.85 -2.70
N SER A 88 15.72 4.58 -2.95
CA SER A 88 16.97 3.98 -3.41
C SER A 88 17.56 3.00 -2.41
N ALA A 89 17.40 3.21 -1.11
CA ALA A 89 17.87 2.26 -0.11
C ALA A 89 17.25 0.86 -0.29
N TYR A 90 15.97 0.77 -0.66
CA TYR A 90 15.26 -0.51 -0.74
C TYR A 90 15.70 -1.38 -1.92
N PHE A 91 16.16 -0.79 -3.03
CA PHE A 91 16.62 -1.57 -4.18
C PHE A 91 18.14 -1.56 -4.32
N LEU A 92 18.80 -0.44 -4.02
CA LEU A 92 20.24 -0.28 -4.21
C LEU A 92 21.02 -1.16 -3.23
N VAL A 93 20.55 -1.29 -1.98
CA VAL A 93 21.18 -2.18 -0.99
C VAL A 93 21.15 -3.65 -1.45
N PRO A 94 19.99 -4.29 -1.71
CA PRO A 94 19.99 -5.69 -2.14
C PRO A 94 20.67 -5.91 -3.50
N LEU A 95 20.57 -4.97 -4.44
CA LEU A 95 21.28 -5.08 -5.72
C LEU A 95 22.79 -4.97 -5.55
N SER A 96 23.28 -4.06 -4.71
CA SER A 96 24.72 -3.93 -4.47
C SER A 96 25.30 -5.16 -3.77
N ILE A 97 24.58 -5.75 -2.81
CA ILE A 97 24.96 -7.01 -2.16
C ILE A 97 24.95 -8.15 -3.18
N GLY A 98 23.87 -8.31 -3.95
CA GLY A 98 23.76 -9.37 -4.94
C GLY A 98 24.88 -9.31 -5.99
N TYR A 99 25.17 -8.11 -6.51
CA TYR A 99 26.27 -7.91 -7.44
C TYR A 99 27.64 -8.14 -6.80
N GLY A 100 27.81 -7.73 -5.53
CA GLY A 100 29.02 -8.00 -4.74
C GLY A 100 29.30 -9.49 -4.63
N VAL A 101 28.32 -10.28 -4.18
CA VAL A 101 28.42 -11.74 -4.05
C VAL A 101 28.68 -12.40 -5.40
N TYR A 102 27.96 -11.99 -6.45
CA TYR A 102 28.17 -12.50 -7.81
C TYR A 102 29.61 -12.26 -8.29
N SER A 103 30.10 -11.02 -8.19
CA SER A 103 31.44 -10.66 -8.66
C SER A 103 32.56 -11.39 -7.90
N TRP A 104 32.38 -11.58 -6.58
CA TRP A 104 33.29 -12.38 -5.77
C TRP A 104 33.26 -13.86 -6.18
N GLY A 105 32.06 -14.43 -6.32
CA GLY A 105 31.86 -15.83 -6.69
C GLY A 105 32.46 -16.16 -8.05
N SER A 106 32.21 -15.32 -9.07
CA SER A 106 32.78 -15.51 -10.41
C SER A 106 34.30 -15.46 -10.42
N LYS A 107 34.92 -14.51 -9.69
CA LYS A 107 36.38 -14.42 -9.59
C LYS A 107 36.98 -15.61 -8.86
N LYS A 108 36.36 -16.02 -7.75
CA LYS A 108 36.82 -17.17 -6.96
C LYS A 108 36.69 -18.48 -7.73
N TYR A 109 35.58 -18.67 -8.44
CA TYR A 109 35.37 -19.82 -9.33
C TYR A 109 36.43 -19.86 -10.44
N ALA A 110 36.69 -18.74 -11.11
CA ALA A 110 37.71 -18.65 -12.15
C ALA A 110 39.12 -18.95 -11.60
N TYR A 111 39.46 -18.42 -10.42
CA TYR A 111 40.74 -18.71 -9.75
C TYR A 111 40.87 -20.20 -9.38
N ASN A 112 39.84 -20.79 -8.79
CA ASN A 112 39.87 -22.19 -8.36
C ASN A 112 40.03 -23.16 -9.54
N ASN A 113 39.51 -22.81 -10.72
CA ASN A 113 39.67 -23.60 -11.96
C ASN A 113 40.92 -23.21 -12.77
N SER A 114 41.75 -22.31 -12.25
CA SER A 114 43.04 -21.99 -12.84
C SER A 114 44.11 -22.96 -12.32
N LYS A 115 45.22 -23.09 -13.06
CA LYS A 115 46.35 -23.95 -12.65
C LYS A 115 46.89 -23.56 -11.28
N GLU A 116 47.05 -22.26 -11.03
CA GLU A 116 47.52 -21.71 -9.76
C GLU A 116 46.56 -22.06 -8.60
N GLY A 117 45.26 -22.00 -8.86
CA GLY A 117 44.23 -22.42 -7.90
C GLY A 117 44.32 -23.89 -7.54
N HIS A 118 44.48 -24.77 -8.53
CA HIS A 118 44.66 -26.22 -8.29
C HIS A 118 45.92 -26.52 -7.48
N HIS A 119 47.06 -25.88 -7.80
CA HIS A 119 48.29 -26.03 -7.02
C HIS A 119 48.11 -25.54 -5.58
N ALA A 120 47.50 -24.38 -5.37
CA ALA A 120 47.24 -23.85 -4.02
C ALA A 120 46.32 -24.77 -3.20
N MET A 121 45.31 -25.38 -3.82
CA MET A 121 44.42 -26.33 -3.15
C MET A 121 45.13 -27.63 -2.78
N HIS A 122 45.92 -28.21 -3.68
CA HIS A 122 46.71 -29.41 -3.38
C HIS A 122 47.74 -29.15 -2.27
N MET A 123 48.41 -28.00 -2.30
CA MET A 123 49.36 -27.61 -1.24
C MET A 123 48.65 -27.41 0.11
N ALA A 124 47.44 -26.87 0.12
CA ALA A 124 46.63 -26.73 1.33
C ALA A 124 46.17 -28.09 1.89
N GLU A 125 45.82 -29.05 1.03
CA GLU A 125 45.49 -30.42 1.41
C GLU A 125 46.70 -31.14 2.03
N HIS A 126 47.87 -31.03 1.40
CA HIS A 126 49.11 -31.59 1.94
C HIS A 126 49.52 -30.94 3.27
N ALA A 127 49.29 -29.63 3.46
CA ALA A 127 49.55 -28.97 4.73
C ALA A 127 48.59 -29.45 5.84
N ALA A 128 47.31 -29.67 5.52
CA ALA A 128 46.32 -30.15 6.47
C ALA A 128 46.52 -31.62 6.88
N ALA A 129 47.11 -32.45 6.01
CA ALA A 129 47.42 -33.85 6.30
C ALA A 129 48.67 -34.05 7.20
N ASN A 130 49.46 -32.99 7.41
CA ASN A 130 50.67 -33.00 8.24
C ASN A 130 50.44 -32.40 9.66
N HIS A 131 49.17 -32.24 10.05
CA HIS A 131 48.72 -31.91 11.40
C HIS A 131 47.84 -33.04 11.95
#